data_AF-A0A969B037-F1
#
_entry.id   AF-A0A969B037-F1
#
_cell.length_a   1.000
_cell.length_b   1.000
_cell.length_c   1.000
_cell.angle_alpha   90.00
_cell.angle_beta   90.00
_cell.angle_gamma   90.00
#
_symmetry.space_group_name_H-M   'P 1'
#
loop_
_entity.id
_entity.type
_entity.pdbx_description
1 polymer ?
#
loop_
_entity_poly.entity_id
_entity_poly.type
_entity_poly.pdbx_seq_one_letter_code
_entity_poly.pdbx_strand_id
1 'polypeptide(L)' 'MAPTAVELTPDGQYVLVTGADSNTLAVFQIVNASTGQLQFAQVKRNNVGGTQGLDRPTSLAINATSDKVFAGIDTPQG' A
#
# COMPACT_ATOMS: atom_id res chain seq x y z
N MET A 1 -12.89 -7.90 -4.67
CA MET A 1 -11.44 -7.78 -4.98
C MET A 1 -11.24 -6.76 -6.07
N ALA A 2 -11.02 -5.50 -5.70
CA ALA A 2 -10.43 -4.50 -6.56
C ALA A 2 -9.40 -3.73 -5.71
N PRO A 3 -8.28 -3.26 -6.30
CA PRO A 3 -7.42 -2.29 -5.62
C PRO A 3 -8.24 -1.02 -5.31
N THR A 4 -8.01 -0.42 -4.15
CA THR A 4 -8.73 0.79 -3.73
C THR A 4 -7.93 2.07 -3.93
N ALA A 5 -6.62 2.01 -3.73
CA ALA A 5 -5.70 3.11 -4.00
C ALA A 5 -4.36 2.57 -4.50
N VAL A 6 -3.67 3.40 -5.27
CA VAL A 6 -2.30 3.17 -5.72
C VAL A 6 -1.52 4.47 -5.61
N GLU A 7 -0.31 4.41 -5.06
CA GLU A 7 0.56 5.59 -4.88
C GLU A 7 2.02 5.20 -5.15
N LEU A 8 2.78 6.14 -5.73
CA LEU A 8 4.23 6.04 -5.90
C LEU A 8 4.93 6.69 -4.71
N THR A 9 6.01 6.09 -4.22
CA THR A 9 6.85 6.79 -3.24
C THR A 9 7.55 7.99 -3.89
N PRO A 10 7.74 9.12 -3.18
CA PRO A 10 8.43 10.30 -3.73
C PRO A 10 9.85 10.06 -4.25
N ASP A 11 10.55 9.08 -3.69
CA ASP A 11 11.89 8.63 -4.14
C ASP A 11 11.84 7.77 -5.43
N GLY A 12 10.65 7.44 -5.93
CA GLY A 12 10.44 6.70 -7.17
C GLY A 12 10.80 5.22 -7.10
N GLN A 13 11.02 4.66 -5.90
CA GLN A 13 11.50 3.29 -5.74
C GLN A 13 10.38 2.25 -5.59
N TYR A 14 9.19 2.65 -5.14
CA TYR A 14 8.11 1.72 -4.84
C TYR A 14 6.75 2.18 -5.35
N VAL A 15 5.91 1.20 -5.69
CA VAL A 15 4.46 1.34 -5.90
C VAL A 15 3.75 0.63 -4.76
N LEU A 16 2.82 1.32 -4.11
CA LEU A 16 2.02 0.80 -3.01
C LEU A 16 0.57 0.69 -3.44
N VAL A 17 -0.06 -0.44 -3.13
CA VAL A 17 -1.45 -0.73 -3.53
C VAL A 17 -2.26 -1.23 -2.34
N THR A 18 -3.37 -0.58 -2.03
CA THR A 18 -4.31 -1.05 -1.00
C THR A 18 -5.38 -1.96 -1.59
N GLY A 19 -5.80 -2.95 -0.82
CA GLY A 19 -6.94 -3.80 -1.12
C GLY A 19 -7.89 -3.86 0.06
N ALA A 20 -9.01 -3.12 -0.02
CA ALA A 20 -9.97 -3.02 1.07
C ALA A 20 -10.56 -4.37 1.48
N ASP A 21 -11.10 -5.14 0.54
CA ASP A 21 -11.71 -6.45 0.84
C ASP A 21 -10.72 -7.46 1.43
N SER A 22 -9.42 -7.26 1.21
CA SER A 22 -8.35 -8.15 1.66
C SER A 22 -7.62 -7.63 2.90
N ASN A 23 -7.94 -6.44 3.39
CA ASN A 23 -7.27 -5.77 4.50
C ASN A 23 -5.75 -5.73 4.31
N THR A 24 -5.31 -5.35 3.10
CA THR A 24 -3.91 -5.47 2.66
C THR A 24 -3.33 -4.21 2.06
N LEU A 25 -2.01 -4.10 2.17
CA LEU A 25 -1.13 -3.19 1.43
C LEU A 25 -0.05 -4.03 0.71
N ALA A 26 -0.11 -4.10 -0.61
CA ALA A 26 0.94 -4.72 -1.43
C ALA A 26 2.00 -3.67 -1.78
N VAL A 27 3.26 -4.08 -1.76
CA VAL A 27 4.42 -3.26 -2.07
C VAL A 27 5.19 -3.88 -3.23
N PHE A 28 5.40 -3.09 -4.26
CA PHE A 28 6.20 -3.46 -5.42
C PHE A 28 7.39 -2.51 -5.55
N GLN A 29 8.56 -3.06 -5.84
CA GLN A 29 9.75 -2.28 -6.20
C GLN A 29 9.72 -1.98 -7.69
N ILE A 30 10.03 -0.73 -8.06
CA ILE A 30 10.27 -0.36 -9.45
C ILE A 30 11.70 -0.76 -9.79
N VAL A 31 11.86 -1.78 -10.63
CA VAL A 31 13.18 -2.27 -11.06
C VAL A 31 13.60 -1.65 -12.40
N ASN A 32 12.65 -1.08 -13.15
CA ASN A 32 12.93 -0.29 -14.33
C ASN A 32 11.87 0.81 -14.51
N ALA A 33 12.26 2.06 -14.25
CA ALA A 33 11.36 3.21 -14.34
C ALA A 33 10.96 3.55 -15.79
N SER A 34 11.82 3.26 -16.77
CA SER A 34 11.55 3.55 -18.19
C SER A 34 10.53 2.58 -18.79
N THR A 35 10.48 1.34 -18.30
CA THR A 35 9.52 0.33 -18.77
C THR A 35 8.34 0.10 -17.83
N GLY A 36 8.40 0.66 -16.61
CA GLY A 36 7.43 0.40 -15.55
C GLY A 36 7.51 -1.03 -14.99
N GLN A 37 8.66 -1.72 -15.16
CA GLN A 37 8.82 -3.07 -14.64
C GLN A 37 8.81 -3.04 -13.10
N LEU A 38 7.91 -3.85 -12.54
CA LEU A 38 7.73 -4.00 -11.10
C LEU A 38 8.16 -5.38 -10.62
N GLN A 39 8.75 -5.45 -9.44
CA GLN A 39 9.02 -6.67 -8.71
C GLN A 39 8.21 -6.68 -7.41
N PHE A 40 7.55 -7.79 -7.09
CA PHE A 40 6.86 -7.93 -5.80
C PHE A 40 7.88 -7.90 -4.66
N ALA A 41 7.69 -7.01 -3.69
CA ALA A 41 8.56 -6.89 -2.53
C ALA A 41 7.92 -7.55 -1.29
N GLN A 42 6.69 -7.18 -0.95
CA GLN A 42 5.98 -7.74 0.19
C GLN A 42 4.49 -7.40 0.18
N VAL A 43 3.75 -8.06 1.08
CA VAL A 43 2.38 -7.67 1.44
C VAL A 43 2.27 -7.52 2.95
N LYS A 44 1.68 -6.42 3.40
CA LYS A 44 1.22 -6.24 4.78
C LYS A 44 -0.28 -6.56 4.82
N ARG A 45 -0.70 -7.39 5.77
CA ARG A 45 -2.10 -7.78 5.95
C ARG A 45 -2.50 -7.55 7.40
N ASN A 46 -3.68 -6.99 7.62
CA ASN A 46 -4.21 -6.79 8.97
C ASN A 46 -4.21 -8.10 9.75
N ASN A 47 -3.81 -8.04 11.02
CA ASN A 47 -3.68 -9.18 11.94
C ASN A 47 -2.68 -10.27 11.52
N VAL A 48 -1.75 -9.98 10.59
CA VAL A 48 -0.69 -10.91 10.19
C VAL A 48 0.68 -10.29 10.47
N GLY A 49 1.59 -11.08 11.06
CA GLY A 49 2.97 -10.67 11.28
C GLY A 49 3.10 -9.37 12.12
N GLY A 50 2.19 -9.17 13.08
CA GLY A 50 2.16 -7.97 13.93
C GLY A 50 1.57 -6.72 13.29
N THR A 51 1.10 -6.78 12.04
CA THR A 51 0.44 -5.65 11.37
C THR A 51 -0.96 -5.46 11.94
N GLN A 52 -1.29 -4.23 12.34
CA GLN A 52 -2.57 -3.87 12.96
C GLN A 52 -3.13 -2.59 12.31
N GLY A 53 -4.46 -2.44 12.34
CA GLY A 53 -5.14 -1.22 11.90
C GLY A 53 -5.29 -1.04 10.39
N LEU A 54 -5.06 -2.09 9.58
CA LEU A 54 -5.35 -2.07 8.13
C LEU A 54 -6.76 -2.61 7.83
N ASP A 55 -7.77 -2.10 8.52
CA ASP A 55 -9.16 -2.48 8.25
C ASP A 55 -9.69 -1.74 7.02
N ARG A 56 -10.04 -2.47 5.97
CA ARG A 56 -10.52 -1.93 4.67
C ARG A 56 -9.81 -0.64 4.22
N PRO A 57 -8.50 -0.66 3.96
CA PRO A 57 -7.79 0.54 3.53
C PRO A 57 -8.33 1.07 2.19
N THR A 58 -8.64 2.36 2.13
CA THR A 58 -9.29 3.03 1.00
C THR A 58 -8.45 4.14 0.36
N SER A 59 -7.47 4.70 1.07
CA SER A 59 -6.59 5.75 0.56
C SER A 59 -5.16 5.61 1.07
N LEU A 60 -4.23 6.27 0.40
CA LEU A 60 -2.81 6.32 0.78
C LEU A 60 -2.31 7.77 0.80
N ALA A 61 -1.39 8.04 1.71
CA ALA A 61 -0.55 9.22 1.70
C ALA A 61 0.88 8.84 2.10
N ILE A 62 1.88 9.42 1.43
CA ILE A 62 3.30 9.14 1.66
C ILE A 62 3.99 10.46 1.96
N ASN A 63 4.85 10.49 2.98
CA ASN A 63 5.59 11.71 3.30
C ASN A 63 6.73 11.96 2.30
N ALA A 64 7.18 13.21 2.20
CA ALA A 64 8.18 13.62 1.22
C ALA A 64 9.53 12.88 1.35
N THR A 65 9.85 12.36 2.54
CA THR A 65 11.06 11.58 2.82
C THR A 65 10.92 10.08 2.53
N SER A 66 9.77 9.62 2.03
CA SER A 66 9.47 8.22 1.70
C SER A 66 9.56 7.21 2.88
N ASP A 67 9.69 7.66 4.13
CA ASP A 67 9.86 6.77 5.29
C ASP A 67 8.54 6.48 6.04
N LYS A 68 7.47 7.22 5.76
CA LYS A 68 6.13 7.02 6.33
C LYS A 68 5.07 6.89 5.26
N VAL A 69 4.23 5.86 5.45
CA VAL A 69 3.02 5.61 4.66
C VAL A 69 1.84 5.62 5.62
N PHE A 70 0.82 6.38 5.27
CA PHE A 70 -0.45 6.46 5.97
C PHE A 70 -1.53 5.85 5.09
N ALA A 71 -2.37 5.00 5.68
CA ALA A 71 -3.54 4.45 5.00
C ALA A 71 -4.79 5.04 5.63
N GLY A 72 -5.65 5.65 4.82
CA GLY A 72 -7.03 5.90 5.22
C GLY A 72 -7.76 4.57 5.27
N ILE A 73 -8.52 4.35 6.34
CA ILE A 73 -9.26 3.12 6.57
C ILE A 73 -10.74 3.42 6.65
N ASP A 74 -11.55 2.50 6.13
CA ASP A 74 -12.98 2.51 6.33
C ASP A 74 -13.34 1.47 7.38
N THR A 75 -13.63 1.92 8.60
CA THR A 75 -14.30 1.06 9.57
C THR A 75 -15.78 1.16 9.28
N PRO A 76 -16.48 0.08 8.89
CA PRO A 76 -17.93 0.11 8.84
C PRO A 76 -18.40 0.56 10.22
N GLN A 77 -18.92 1.79 10.31
CA GLN A 77 -19.72 2.19 11.45
C GLN A 77 -20.87 1.18 11.48
N GLY A 78 -20.97 0.44 12.59
CA GLY A 78 -22.08 -0.50 12.79
C GLY A 78 -23.43 0.17 12.60
#